data_AF-A0A7R9TXC5-F1
#
_entry.id   AF-A0A7R9TXC5-F1
#
_cell.length_a   1.000
_cell.length_b   1.000
_cell.length_c   1.000
_cell.angle_alpha   90.00
_cell.angle_beta   90.00
_cell.angle_gamma   90.00
#
_symmetry.space_group_name_H-M   'P 1'
#
loop_
_entity.id
_entity.type
_entity.pdbx_description
1 polymer ?
#
loop_
_entity_poly.entity_id
_entity_poly.type
_entity_poly.pdbx_seq_one_letter_code
_entity_poly.pdbx_strand_id
1 'polypeptide(L)'
;TSPNPLARRRATPGGMSALKAELGKFIAGAAARKLYRSALRVASDAPEPARSEIRKEARRQFELGRNVDASDTSQVQWLLNEGTRQLKELKDMVGLSSRTL
;
A
#
# COMPACT_ATOMS: atom_id res chain seq x y z
N THR A 1 -6.23 -53.88 18.38
CA THR A 1 -5.30 -52.89 17.80
C THR A 1 -5.99 -51.53 17.78
N SER A 2 -5.75 -50.69 18.79
CA SER A 2 -6.34 -49.35 18.87
C SER A 2 -5.58 -48.40 17.93
N PRO A 3 -6.23 -47.56 17.10
CA PRO A 3 -5.50 -46.63 16.25
C PRO A 3 -4.84 -45.55 17.09
N ASN A 4 -3.54 -45.34 16.85
CA ASN A 4 -2.75 -44.29 17.47
C ASN A 4 -3.39 -42.90 17.25
N PRO A 5 -3.78 -42.17 18.31
CA PRO A 5 -4.46 -40.88 18.20
C PRO A 5 -3.59 -39.76 17.61
N LEU A 6 -2.28 -40.00 17.43
CA LEU A 6 -1.34 -39.01 16.89
C LEU A 6 -1.30 -38.95 15.35
N ALA A 7 -2.01 -39.84 14.64
CA ALA A 7 -2.01 -39.88 13.16
C ALA A 7 -2.87 -38.78 12.48
N ARG A 8 -3.57 -37.93 13.25
CA ARG A 8 -4.52 -36.91 12.74
C ARG A 8 -4.10 -35.46 12.99
N ARG A 9 -2.82 -35.14 12.93
CA ARG A 9 -2.38 -33.75 12.68
C ARG A 9 -1.86 -33.60 11.26
N ARG A 10 -2.74 -33.86 10.27
CA ARG A 10 -2.54 -33.29 8.93
C ARG A 10 -2.81 -31.80 9.05
N ALA A 11 -1.85 -30.97 8.65
CA ALA A 11 -2.10 -29.55 8.44
C ALA A 11 -3.33 -29.43 7.52
N THR A 12 -4.43 -28.90 8.06
CA THR A 12 -5.65 -28.70 7.29
C THR A 12 -5.36 -27.72 6.15
N PRO A 13 -5.74 -28.01 4.90
CA PRO A 13 -5.49 -27.14 3.75
C PRO A 13 -5.90 -25.67 3.97
N GLY A 14 -6.91 -25.42 4.81
CA GLY A 14 -7.39 -24.08 5.17
C GLY A 14 -6.45 -23.23 6.03
N GLY A 15 -5.52 -23.83 6.77
CA GLY A 15 -4.60 -23.06 7.64
C GLY A 15 -3.52 -22.33 6.85
N MET A 16 -3.00 -22.98 5.79
CA MET A 16 -1.95 -22.41 4.95
C MET A 16 -2.52 -21.34 4.00
N SER A 17 -3.76 -21.52 3.52
CA SER A 17 -4.44 -20.51 2.71
C SER A 17 -4.81 -19.25 3.51
N ALA A 18 -5.27 -19.42 4.76
CA ALA A 18 -5.55 -18.30 5.67
C ALA A 18 -4.27 -17.50 5.99
N LEU A 19 -3.16 -18.18 6.30
CA LEU A 19 -1.87 -17.53 6.55
C LEU A 19 -1.38 -16.74 5.33
N LYS A 20 -1.54 -17.30 4.12
CA LYS A 20 -1.20 -16.62 2.86
C LYS A 20 -2.05 -15.35 2.67
N ALA A 21 -3.33 -15.41 3.01
CA ALA A 21 -4.23 -14.24 2.93
C ALA A 21 -3.80 -13.14 3.91
N GLU A 22 -3.52 -13.48 5.17
CA GLU A 22 -3.05 -12.52 6.18
C GLU A 22 -1.70 -11.89 5.79
N LEU A 23 -0.77 -12.69 5.26
CA LEU A 23 0.49 -12.18 4.71
C LEU A 23 0.25 -11.22 3.54
N GLY A 24 -0.69 -11.54 2.65
CA GLY A 24 -1.09 -10.65 1.54
C GLY A 24 -1.58 -9.30 2.03
N LYS A 25 -2.47 -9.28 3.03
CA LYS A 25 -2.97 -8.05 3.67
C LYS A 25 -1.84 -7.24 4.30
N PHE A 26 -0.92 -7.90 5.00
CA PHE A 26 0.24 -7.26 5.61
C PHE A 26 1.15 -6.60 4.56
N ILE A 27 1.48 -7.32 3.49
CA ILE A 27 2.32 -6.82 2.39
C ILE A 27 1.64 -5.64 1.68
N ALA A 28 0.35 -5.74 1.37
CA ALA A 28 -0.41 -4.66 0.76
C ALA A 28 -0.43 -3.39 1.63
N GLY A 29 -0.70 -3.55 2.94
CA GLY A 29 -0.65 -2.44 3.87
C GLY A 29 0.75 -1.82 4.00
N ALA A 30 1.82 -2.63 3.93
CA ALA A 30 3.19 -2.13 3.91
C ALA A 30 3.50 -1.34 2.62
N ALA A 31 3.05 -1.83 1.46
CA ALA A 31 3.19 -1.16 0.18
C ALA A 31 2.45 0.20 0.17
N ALA A 32 1.20 0.25 0.64
CA ALA A 32 0.43 1.48 0.74
C ALA A 32 1.10 2.53 1.65
N ARG A 33 1.61 2.10 2.82
CA ARG A 33 2.38 2.98 3.73
C ARG A 33 3.66 3.50 3.09
N LYS A 34 4.39 2.66 2.34
CA LYS A 34 5.59 3.06 1.61
C LYS A 34 5.27 4.08 0.52
N LEU A 35 4.18 3.87 -0.22
CA LEU A 35 3.70 4.80 -1.23
C LEU A 35 3.38 6.17 -0.61
N TYR A 36 2.61 6.19 0.48
CA TYR A 36 2.26 7.41 1.19
C TYR A 36 3.49 8.18 1.69
N ARG A 37 4.44 7.51 2.34
CA ARG A 37 5.72 8.13 2.76
C ARG A 37 6.51 8.70 1.58
N SER A 38 6.46 8.03 0.44
CA SER A 38 7.15 8.51 -0.77
C SER A 38 6.49 9.79 -1.30
N ALA A 39 5.16 9.88 -1.30
CA ALA A 39 4.46 11.11 -1.67
C ALA A 39 4.80 12.27 -0.72
N LEU A 40 4.87 12.02 0.59
CA LEU A 40 5.28 13.04 1.56
C LEU A 40 6.71 13.53 1.35
N ARG A 41 7.62 12.64 0.93
CA ARG A 41 9.01 13.01 0.59
C ARG A 41 9.07 13.86 -0.67
N VAL A 42 8.31 13.52 -1.71
CA VAL A 42 8.23 14.36 -2.91
C VAL A 42 7.63 15.73 -2.57
N ALA A 43 6.65 15.77 -1.67
CA ALA A 43 6.08 17.02 -1.19
C ALA A 43 7.08 17.90 -0.41
N SER A 44 8.10 17.34 0.24
CA SER A 44 9.15 18.15 0.87
C SER A 44 10.10 18.79 -0.14
N ASP A 45 10.26 18.16 -1.30
CA ASP A 45 11.14 18.65 -2.37
C ASP A 45 10.46 19.72 -3.24
N ALA A 46 9.14 19.92 -3.09
CA ALA A 46 8.38 20.96 -3.78
C ALA A 46 8.71 22.38 -3.24
N PRO A 47 8.41 23.45 -4.01
CA PRO A 47 8.49 24.83 -3.52
C PRO A 47 7.61 25.05 -2.29
N GLU A 48 8.08 25.86 -1.33
CA GLU A 48 7.42 26.14 -0.04
C GLU A 48 5.89 26.34 -0.12
N PRO A 49 5.35 27.20 -1.01
CA PRO A 49 3.90 27.43 -1.07
C PRO A 49 3.10 26.18 -1.45
N ALA A 50 3.67 25.25 -2.21
CA ALA A 50 2.99 24.04 -2.68
C ALA A 50 3.08 22.86 -1.71
N ARG A 51 4.07 22.85 -0.80
CA ARG A 51 4.34 21.70 0.10
C ARG A 51 3.13 21.31 0.92
N SER A 52 2.45 22.29 1.50
CA SER A 52 1.32 22.06 2.42
C SER A 52 0.12 21.44 1.69
N GLU A 53 -0.20 21.94 0.50
CA GLU A 53 -1.30 21.44 -0.32
C GLU A 53 -1.02 20.03 -0.85
N ILE A 54 0.19 19.75 -1.33
CA ILE A 54 0.57 18.40 -1.78
C ILE A 54 0.46 17.39 -0.62
N ARG A 55 0.90 17.76 0.60
CA ARG A 55 0.77 16.88 1.77
C ARG A 55 -0.70 16.63 2.15
N LYS A 56 -1.55 17.66 2.09
CA LYS A 56 -3.00 17.53 2.36
C LYS A 56 -3.64 16.58 1.37
N GLU A 57 -3.36 16.73 0.09
CA GLU A 57 -3.93 15.88 -0.95
C GLU A 57 -3.42 14.44 -0.85
N ALA A 58 -2.11 14.24 -0.64
CA ALA A 58 -1.54 12.91 -0.40
C ALA A 58 -2.18 12.22 0.81
N ARG A 59 -2.47 12.98 1.88
CA ARG A 59 -3.19 12.46 3.05
C ARG A 59 -4.62 12.09 2.67
N ARG A 60 -5.35 12.96 1.98
CA ARG A 60 -6.73 12.71 1.56
C ARG A 60 -6.85 11.43 0.73
N GLN A 61 -5.99 11.25 -0.27
CA GLN A 61 -5.96 10.06 -1.12
C GLN A 61 -5.66 8.78 -0.32
N PHE A 62 -4.70 8.84 0.61
CA PHE A 62 -4.38 7.71 1.47
C PHE A 62 -5.54 7.33 2.41
N GLU A 63 -6.26 8.32 2.94
CA GLU A 63 -7.44 8.09 3.79
C GLU A 63 -8.61 7.49 3.00
N LEU A 64 -8.84 7.91 1.75
CA LEU A 64 -9.86 7.31 0.88
C LEU A 64 -9.61 5.81 0.67
N GLY A 65 -8.34 5.41 0.51
CA GLY A 65 -7.95 4.01 0.36
C GLY A 65 -8.00 3.18 1.65
N ARG A 66 -8.17 3.80 2.83
CA ARG A 66 -8.15 3.07 4.12
C ARG A 66 -9.38 2.17 4.32
N ASN A 67 -10.51 2.52 3.71
CA ASN A 67 -11.78 1.79 3.89
C ASN A 67 -11.95 0.59 2.94
N VAL A 68 -10.93 0.27 2.17
CA VAL A 68 -10.96 -0.84 1.22
C VAL A 68 -10.79 -2.15 1.97
N ASP A 69 -11.63 -3.13 1.63
CA ASP A 69 -11.49 -4.47 2.16
C ASP A 69 -10.18 -5.07 1.65
N ALA A 70 -9.27 -5.39 2.58
CA ALA A 70 -7.97 -5.96 2.24
C ALA A 70 -8.06 -7.37 1.63
N SER A 71 -9.23 -8.02 1.68
CA SER A 71 -9.52 -9.26 0.96
C SER A 71 -9.88 -9.05 -0.51
N ASP A 72 -10.30 -7.84 -0.91
CA ASP A 72 -10.46 -7.48 -2.32
C ASP A 72 -9.09 -7.18 -2.94
N THR A 73 -8.41 -8.24 -3.35
CA THR A 73 -7.09 -8.13 -3.96
C THR A 73 -7.10 -7.30 -5.24
N SER A 74 -8.20 -7.27 -5.99
CA SER A 74 -8.29 -6.52 -7.24
C SER A 74 -8.33 -5.03 -6.96
N GLN A 75 -9.17 -4.59 -6.00
CA GLN A 75 -9.27 -3.20 -5.60
C GLN A 75 -7.97 -2.71 -4.93
N VAL A 76 -7.37 -3.53 -4.06
CA VAL A 76 -6.08 -3.23 -3.43
C VAL A 76 -4.99 -3.04 -4.50
N GLN A 77 -4.88 -3.95 -5.48
CA GLN A 77 -3.89 -3.82 -6.54
C GLN A 77 -4.13 -2.61 -7.43
N TRP A 78 -5.39 -2.33 -7.77
CA TRP A 78 -5.75 -1.13 -8.52
C TRP A 78 -5.32 0.14 -7.80
N LEU A 79 -5.60 0.26 -6.49
CA LEU A 79 -5.18 1.42 -5.68
C LEU A 79 -3.66 1.58 -5.61
N LEU A 80 -2.93 0.48 -5.43
CA LEU A 80 -1.46 0.52 -5.39
C LEU A 80 -0.88 0.97 -6.73
N ASN A 81 -1.43 0.47 -7.84
CA ASN A 81 -1.00 0.86 -9.19
C ASN A 81 -1.34 2.33 -9.49
N GLU A 82 -2.57 2.74 -9.21
CA GLU A 82 -3.03 4.10 -9.44
C GLU A 82 -2.24 5.10 -8.58
N GLY A 83 -2.05 4.80 -7.30
CA GLY A 83 -1.22 5.64 -6.43
C GLY A 83 0.25 5.69 -6.85
N THR A 84 0.79 4.61 -7.44
CA THR A 84 2.14 4.60 -8.02
C THR A 84 2.23 5.49 -9.26
N ARG A 85 1.21 5.47 -10.13
CA ARG A 85 1.12 6.36 -11.29
C ARG A 85 1.07 7.83 -10.86
N GLN A 86 0.18 8.18 -9.93
CA GLN A 86 0.05 9.53 -9.40
C GLN A 86 1.34 10.02 -8.72
N LEU A 87 2.04 9.14 -7.99
CA LEU A 87 3.34 9.48 -7.40
C LEU A 87 4.39 9.80 -8.46
N LYS A 88 4.39 9.07 -9.59
CA LYS A 88 5.30 9.36 -10.71
C LYS A 88 4.99 10.75 -11.30
N GLU A 89 3.73 11.03 -11.57
CA GLU A 89 3.30 12.33 -12.10
C GLU A 89 3.67 13.48 -11.15
N LEU A 90 3.45 13.29 -9.84
CA LEU A 90 3.87 14.26 -8.83
C LEU A 90 5.39 14.49 -8.83
N LYS A 91 6.19 13.41 -8.94
CA LYS A 91 7.65 13.52 -9.05
C LYS A 91 8.07 14.28 -10.29
N ASP A 92 7.43 14.05 -11.42
CA ASP A 92 7.76 14.71 -12.67
C ASP A 92 7.43 16.21 -12.56
N MET A 93 6.27 16.58 -12.00
CA MET A 93 5.89 18.00 -11.77
C MET A 93 6.84 18.72 -10.80
N VAL A 94 7.20 18.07 -9.68
CA VAL A 94 8.13 18.65 -8.69
C VAL A 94 9.56 18.70 -9.23
N GLY A 95 10.01 17.62 -9.89
CA GLY A 95 11.34 17.53 -10.51
C GLY A 95 11.56 18.58 -11.59
N LEU A 96 10.54 18.85 -12.41
CA LEU A 96 10.55 19.97 -13.35
C LEU A 96 10.62 21.32 -12.63
N SER A 97 9.87 21.49 -11.53
CA SER A 97 9.89 22.74 -10.75
C SER A 97 11.22 23.00 -10.03
N SER A 98 11.97 21.95 -9.66
CA SER A 98 13.27 22.06 -8.99
C SER A 98 14.46 22.33 -9.93
N ARG A 99 14.28 22.17 -11.25
CA ARG A 99 15.35 22.32 -12.26
C ARG A 99 15.44 23.71 -12.88
N THR A 100 14.49 24.60 -12.57
CA THR A 100 14.31 25.90 -13.24
C THR A 100 14.75 27.09 -12.39
N LEU A 101 15.63 26.89 -11.40
CA LEU A 101 16.24 27.96 -10.60
C LEU A 101 17.76 27.93 -10.72
#